data_AF-A0A656GL55-F1
#
_entry.id   AF-A0A656GL55-F1
#
_cell.length_a   1.000
_cell.length_b   1.000
_cell.length_c   1.000
_cell.angle_alpha   90.00
_cell.angle_beta   90.00
_cell.angle_gamma   90.00
#
_symmetry.space_group_name_H-M   'P 1'
#
loop_
_entity.id
_entity.type
_entity.pdbx_description
1 polymer ?
#
loop_
_entity_poly.entity_id
_entity_poly.type
_entity_poly.pdbx_seq_one_letter_code
_entity_poly.pdbx_strand_id
1 'polypeptide(L)'
;TQSIFIAVYVIGSTLYMWGGWIMFSDSLYSLVGTILAFAGILAYFICLLIRQKTIYNYTIKTNCAHLEYYLHYPDFASSFFKGIAIA
;
A
#
# COMPACT_ATOMS: atom_id res chain seq x y z
N THR A 1 5.19 9.38 -1.10
CA THR A 1 5.17 9.19 0.36
C THR A 1 4.74 7.78 0.74
N GLN A 2 3.52 7.32 0.44
CA GLN A 2 3.06 5.95 0.78
C GLN A 2 3.77 4.81 0.02
N SER A 3 4.06 5.00 -1.27
CA SER A 3 4.83 4.05 -2.09
C SER A 3 6.27 3.84 -1.60
N ILE A 4 6.88 4.86 -1.01
CA ILE A 4 8.21 4.76 -0.39
C ILE A 4 8.15 3.88 0.86
N PHE A 5 7.11 4.02 1.69
CA PHE A 5 6.93 3.15 2.86
C PHE A 5 6.77 1.68 2.47
N ILE A 6 6.02 1.39 1.40
CA ILE A 6 5.88 0.02 0.89
C ILE A 6 7.22 -0.51 0.39
N ALA A 7 7.99 0.29 -0.36
CA ALA A 7 9.31 -0.12 -0.83
C ALA A 7 10.27 -0.43 0.34
N VAL A 8 10.35 0.46 1.33
CA VAL A 8 11.17 0.24 2.54
C VAL A 8 10.70 -0.99 3.30
N TYR A 9 9.39 -1.18 3.41
CA TYR A 9 8.79 -2.33 4.07
C TYR A 9 9.15 -3.66 3.38
N VAL A 10 9.05 -3.74 2.05
CA VAL A 10 9.42 -4.93 1.27
C VAL A 10 10.91 -5.23 1.40
N ILE A 11 11.77 -4.21 1.34
CA ILE A 11 13.22 -4.38 1.51
C ILE A 11 13.54 -4.87 2.92
N GLY A 12 12.97 -4.24 3.95
CA GLY A 12 13.20 -4.61 5.35
C GLY A 12 12.71 -6.02 5.68
N SER A 13 11.52 -6.40 5.21
CA SER A 13 11.00 -7.76 5.39
C SER A 13 11.86 -8.80 4.65
N THR A 14 12.35 -8.50 3.45
CA THR A 14 13.26 -9.40 2.72
C THR A 14 14.58 -9.61 3.48
N LEU A 15 15.19 -8.53 3.99
CA LEU A 15 16.41 -8.61 4.79
C LEU A 15 16.20 -9.38 6.10
N TYR A 16 15.06 -9.17 6.76
CA TYR A 16 14.68 -9.90 7.96
C TYR A 16 14.50 -11.40 7.71
N MET A 17 13.82 -11.77 6.62
CA MET A 17 13.67 -13.17 6.22
C MET A 17 15.01 -13.83 5.92
N TRP A 18 15.91 -13.10 5.26
CA TRP A 18 17.25 -13.58 4.96
C TRP A 18 18.11 -13.78 6.23
N GLY A 19 18.13 -12.80 7.13
CA GLY A 19 18.89 -12.90 8.38
C GLY A 19 18.31 -13.91 9.38
N GLY A 20 16.99 -14.12 9.36
CA GLY A 20 16.29 -15.04 10.25
C GLY A 20 16.17 -16.48 9.74
N TRP A 21 16.77 -16.82 8.59
CA TRP A 21 16.57 -18.11 7.91
C TRP A 21 16.74 -19.34 8.82
N ILE A 22 17.75 -19.33 9.71
CA ILE A 22 18.00 -20.43 10.66
C ILE A 22 16.81 -20.57 11.65
N MET A 23 16.37 -19.47 12.24
CA MET A 23 15.23 -19.45 13.17
C MET A 23 13.93 -19.96 12.53
N PHE A 24 13.70 -19.59 11.26
CA PHE A 24 12.52 -20.03 10.51
C PHE A 24 12.60 -21.49 10.07
N SER A 25 13.81 -22.00 9.84
CA SER A 25 14.03 -23.41 9.51
C SER A 25 13.75 -24.31 10.72
N ASP A 26 14.04 -23.84 11.93
CA ASP A 26 13.83 -24.59 13.17
C ASP A 26 12.37 -24.55 13.67
N SER A 27 11.60 -23.50 13.35
CA SER A 27 10.22 -23.35 13.81
C SER A 27 9.26 -22.87 12.72
N LEU A 28 8.49 -23.82 12.21
CA LEU A 28 7.41 -23.57 11.24
C LEU A 28 6.34 -22.60 11.79
N TYR A 29 6.03 -22.68 13.09
CA TYR A 29 5.09 -21.76 13.73
C TYR A 29 5.60 -20.31 13.71
N SER A 30 6.90 -20.11 13.96
CA SER A 30 7.51 -18.79 13.90
C SER A 30 7.49 -18.24 12.47
N LEU A 31 7.76 -19.09 11.47
CA LEU A 31 7.71 -18.71 10.06
C LEU A 31 6.29 -18.29 9.64
N VAL A 32 5.28 -19.11 9.95
CA VAL A 32 3.88 -18.81 9.62
C VAL A 32 3.39 -17.54 10.31
N GLY A 33 3.70 -17.36 11.60
CA GLY A 33 3.34 -16.14 12.33
C GLY A 33 3.96 -14.88 11.72
N THR A 34 5.22 -14.97 11.29
CA THR A 34 5.94 -13.85 10.63
C THR A 34 5.35 -13.53 9.27
N ILE A 35 5.06 -14.54 8.44
CA ILE A 35 4.41 -14.35 7.13
C ILE A 35 3.03 -13.71 7.31
N LEU A 36 2.25 -14.16 8.28
CA LEU A 36 0.92 -13.61 8.54
C LEU A 36 0.98 -12.14 8.99
N ALA A 37 1.90 -11.81 9.89
CA ALA A 37 2.15 -10.43 10.30
C ALA A 37 2.56 -9.58 9.09
N PHE A 38 3.43 -10.11 8.24
CA PHE A 38 3.87 -9.38 7.06
C PHE A 38 2.78 -9.15 6.03
N ALA A 39 1.97 -10.17 5.75
CA ALA A 39 0.83 -10.07 4.86
C ALA A 39 -0.19 -9.04 5.37
N GLY A 40 -0.47 -9.03 6.68
CA GLY A 40 -1.41 -8.08 7.29
C GLY A 40 -0.97 -6.62 7.14
N ILE A 41 0.31 -6.32 7.39
CA ILE A 41 0.85 -4.96 7.23
C ILE A 41 0.85 -4.55 5.75
N LEU A 42 1.20 -5.47 4.84
CA LEU A 42 1.20 -5.19 3.41
C LEU A 42 -0.23 -4.92 2.90
N ALA A 43 -1.21 -5.72 3.34
CA ALA A 43 -2.62 -5.51 3.05
C ALA A 43 -3.11 -4.15 3.55
N TYR A 44 -2.70 -3.73 4.76
CA TYR A 44 -3.02 -2.41 5.30
C TYR A 44 -2.52 -1.28 4.38
N PHE A 45 -1.27 -1.35 3.93
CA PHE A 45 -0.72 -0.33 3.02
C PHE A 45 -1.37 -0.34 1.63
N ILE A 46 -1.72 -1.51 1.09
CA ILE A 46 -2.45 -1.63 -0.16
C ILE A 46 -3.84 -0.98 -0.04
N CYS A 47 -4.58 -1.25 1.04
CA CYS A 47 -5.86 -0.60 1.30
C CYS A 47 -5.73 0.93 1.37
N LEU A 48 -4.68 1.43 2.02
CA LEU A 48 -4.39 2.87 2.06
C LEU A 48 -4.09 3.46 0.68
N LEU A 49 -3.46 2.70 -0.22
CA LEU A 49 -3.20 3.15 -1.59
C LEU A 49 -4.47 3.19 -2.45
N ILE A 50 -5.36 2.22 -2.27
CA ILE A 50 -6.63 2.12 -3.00
C ILE A 50 -7.64 3.18 -2.53
N ARG A 51 -7.45 3.71 -1.31
CA ARG A 51 -8.31 4.77 -0.76
C ARG A 51 -8.47 5.91 -1.76
N GLN A 52 -9.73 6.19 -2.08
CA GLN A 52 -10.13 7.29 -2.94
C GLN A 52 -9.63 8.62 -2.39
N LYS A 53 -9.03 9.45 -3.26
CA LYS A 53 -8.51 10.76 -2.88
C LYS A 53 -9.41 11.84 -3.47
N THR A 54 -9.85 12.77 -2.65
CA THR A 54 -10.52 13.99 -3.10
C THR A 54 -9.45 15.03 -3.43
N ILE A 55 -9.48 15.53 -4.67
CA ILE A 55 -8.60 16.60 -5.12
C ILE A 55 -9.46 17.83 -5.32
N TYR A 56 -9.10 18.91 -4.63
CA TYR A 56 -9.73 20.21 -4.77
C TYR A 56 -8.80 21.12 -5.55
N ASN A 57 -9.27 21.65 -6.67
CA ASN A 57 -8.55 22.66 -7.44
C ASN A 57 -9.17 24.02 -7.14
N TYR A 58 -8.40 24.90 -6.51
CA TYR A 58 -8.84 26.24 -6.14
C TYR A 58 -8.16 27.27 -7.04
N THR A 59 -8.97 28.11 -7.69
CA THR A 59 -8.48 29.32 -8.36
C THR A 59 -9.06 30.52 -7.65
N ILE A 60 -8.25 31.21 -6.86
CA ILE A 60 -8.65 32.40 -6.10
C ILE A 60 -8.14 33.65 -6.82
N LYS A 61 -9.04 34.53 -7.20
CA LYS A 61 -8.78 35.87 -7.76
C LYS A 61 -9.31 36.94 -6.80
N THR A 62 -8.87 38.17 -6.98
CA THR A 62 -9.20 39.30 -6.09
C THR A 62 -10.72 39.54 -5.92
N ASN A 63 -11.52 39.17 -6.93
CA ASN A 63 -12.98 39.39 -6.96
C ASN A 63 -13.81 38.09 -7.02
N CYS A 64 -13.19 36.92 -7.16
CA CYS A 64 -13.92 35.64 -7.24
C CYS A 64 -13.03 34.45 -6.86
N ALA A 65 -13.65 33.37 -6.37
CA ALA A 65 -12.99 32.09 -6.15
C ALA A 65 -13.74 31.00 -6.94
N HIS A 66 -12.99 30.21 -7.72
CA HIS A 66 -13.49 29.02 -8.40
C HIS A 66 -12.97 27.78 -7.69
N LEU A 67 -13.84 26.81 -7.49
CA LEU A 67 -13.54 25.52 -6.88
C LEU A 67 -14.01 24.41 -7.83
N GLU A 68 -13.09 23.56 -8.24
CA GLU A 68 -13.40 22.34 -8.99
C GLU A 68 -13.15 21.11 -8.11
N TYR A 69 -14.11 20.19 -8.11
CA TYR A 69 -14.07 18.96 -7.33
C TYR A 69 -13.78 17.77 -8.24
N TYR A 70 -12.70 17.05 -7.94
CA TYR A 70 -12.34 15.81 -8.63
C TYR A 70 -12.25 14.66 -7.63
N LEU A 71 -13.09 13.66 -7.87
CA LEU A 71 -13.03 12.40 -7.15
C LEU A 71 -12.03 11.50 -7.85
N HIS A 72 -10.77 11.52 -7.39
CA HIS A 72 -9.70 10.77 -8.04
C HIS A 72 -9.62 9.35 -7.47
N TYR A 73 -9.77 8.38 -8.36
CA TYR A 73 -9.49 6.97 -8.09
C TYR A 73 -8.13 6.61 -8.70
N PRO A 74 -7.24 5.94 -7.96
CA PRO A 74 -5.91 5.64 -8.48
C PRO A 74 -5.97 4.63 -9.63
N ASP A 75 -5.29 4.95 -10.74
CA ASP A 75 -5.32 4.13 -11.97
C ASP A 75 -4.86 2.68 -11.75
N PHE A 76 -3.90 2.46 -10.84
CA PHE A 76 -3.40 1.12 -10.53
C PHE A 76 -4.46 0.24 -9.85
N ALA A 77 -5.42 0.82 -9.11
CA ALA A 77 -6.40 0.05 -8.35
C ALA A 77 -7.34 -0.71 -9.29
N SER A 78 -7.72 -0.13 -10.43
CA SER A 78 -8.52 -0.83 -11.45
C SER A 78 -7.80 -2.09 -11.97
N SER A 79 -6.51 -1.97 -12.33
CA SER A 79 -5.70 -3.10 -12.78
C SER A 79 -5.49 -4.15 -11.68
N PHE A 80 -5.31 -3.72 -10.43
CA PHE A 80 -5.19 -4.60 -9.27
C PHE A 80 -6.45 -5.45 -9.05
N PHE A 81 -7.64 -4.83 -9.05
CA PHE A 81 -8.90 -5.56 -8.91
C PHE A 81 -9.18 -6.50 -10.07
N LYS A 82 -8.83 -6.10 -11.31
CA LYS A 82 -8.90 -7.00 -12.47
C LYS A 82 -7.99 -8.21 -12.30
N GLY A 83 -6.78 -8.03 -11.79
CA GLY A 83 -5.84 -9.13 -11.52
C GLY A 83 -6.40 -10.12 -10.49
N ILE A 84 -6.97 -9.64 -9.39
CA ILE A 84 -7.61 -10.50 -8.37
C ILE A 84 -8.83 -11.22 -8.94
N ALA A 85 -9.63 -10.55 -9.78
CA ALA A 85 -10.85 -11.14 -10.33
C ALA A 85 -10.60 -12.22 -11.40
N ILE A 86 -9.39 -12.28 -11.97
CA ILE A 86 -8.98 -13.28 -12.97
C ILE A 86 -8.27 -14.48 -12.31
N ALA A 87 -7.71 -14.29 -11.12
CA ALA A 87 -7.08 -15.35 -10.32
C ALA A 87 -8.14 -16.24 -9.64
#